data_AF-S6US57-F1
#
_entry.id   AF-S6US57-F1
#
_cell.length_a   1.000
_cell.length_b   1.000
_cell.length_c   1.000
_cell.angle_alpha   90.00
_cell.angle_beta   90.00
_cell.angle_gamma   90.00
#
_symmetry.space_group_name_H-M   'P 1'
#
loop_
_entity.id
_entity.type
_entity.pdbx_description
1 polymer ?
#
loop_
_entity_poly.entity_id
_entity_poly.type
_entity_poly.pdbx_seq_one_letter_code
_entity_poly.pdbx_strand_id
1 'polypeptide(L)'
;MWDLIEKGLEHNGLITAFAFVGVIMWVSVVLSKRLTFGRVHGSAIAIVIGLILAWVGGTLTGGQKGLADITLFSGIGLMGGAMLRDFAIVATAFEVQATEARKAGLIGVIALLLGTILPFIVGASIAWMFGYRDAISMTTIG
;
A
#
# COMPACT_ATOMS: atom_id res chain seq x y z
N MET A 1 3.92 26.42 21.83
CA MET A 1 2.69 25.79 21.31
C MET A 1 3.02 24.77 20.23
N TRP A 2 3.82 25.14 19.22
CA TRP A 2 4.31 24.21 18.20
C TRP A 2 5.09 23.02 18.78
N ASP A 3 5.98 23.23 19.76
CA ASP A 3 6.73 22.12 20.40
C ASP A 3 5.85 21.13 21.19
N LEU A 4 4.70 21.59 21.71
CA LEU A 4 3.74 20.74 22.44
C LEU A 4 2.91 19.89 21.48
N ILE A 5 2.56 20.46 20.33
CA ILE A 5 1.89 19.75 19.24
C ILE A 5 2.86 18.74 18.63
N GLU A 6 4.11 19.14 18.36
CA GLU A 6 5.14 18.26 17.81
C GLU A 6 5.44 17.08 18.73
N LYS A 7 5.70 17.32 20.02
CA LYS A 7 5.88 16.23 21.01
C LYS A 7 4.65 15.33 21.16
N GLY A 8 3.44 15.90 21.07
CA GLY A 8 2.19 15.14 21.14
C GLY A 8 1.96 14.26 19.90
N LEU A 9 2.34 14.74 18.71
CA LEU A 9 2.25 14.02 17.45
C LEU A 9 3.37 12.98 17.31
N GLU A 10 4.57 13.24 17.82
CA GLU A 10 5.68 12.28 17.88
C GLU A 10 5.36 11.12 18.80
N HIS A 11 4.75 11.39 19.97
CA HIS A 11 4.30 10.33 20.89
C HIS A 11 3.16 9.50 20.29
N ASN A 12 2.33 10.11 19.44
CA ASN A 12 1.18 9.47 18.78
C ASN A 12 1.37 9.33 17.26
N GLY A 13 2.56 8.91 16.81
CA GLY A 13 2.88 8.82 15.37
C GLY A 13 1.85 8.03 14.55
N LEU A 14 1.21 7.03 15.14
CA LEU A 14 0.12 6.26 14.53
C LEU A 14 -1.15 7.09 14.28
N ILE A 15 -1.58 7.90 15.26
CA ILE A 15 -2.78 8.75 15.14
C ILE A 15 -2.54 9.80 14.05
N THR A 16 -1.34 10.39 14.04
CA THR A 16 -0.90 11.33 13.00
C THR A 16 -0.94 10.69 11.62
N ALA A 17 -0.47 9.45 11.49
CA ALA A 17 -0.51 8.70 10.24
C ALA A 17 -1.94 8.46 9.74
N PHE A 18 -2.85 8.01 10.60
CA PHE A 18 -4.26 7.80 10.25
C PHE A 18 -4.96 9.12 9.86
N ALA A 19 -4.72 10.20 10.61
CA ALA A 19 -5.28 11.50 10.30
C ALA A 19 -4.79 12.00 8.92
N PHE A 20 -3.48 11.87 8.66
CA PHE A 20 -2.87 12.26 7.40
C PHE A 20 -3.43 11.47 6.20
N VAL A 21 -3.48 10.15 6.32
CA VAL A 21 -4.06 9.27 5.28
C VAL A 21 -5.54 9.57 5.07
N GLY A 22 -6.30 9.83 6.14
CA GLY A 22 -7.69 10.24 6.07
C GLY A 22 -7.90 11.55 5.30
N VAL A 23 -7.03 12.54 5.52
CA VAL A 23 -7.04 13.80 4.76
C VAL A 23 -6.74 13.56 3.28
N ILE A 24 -5.72 12.75 2.96
CA ILE A 24 -5.39 12.40 1.57
C ILE A 24 -6.59 11.73 0.89
N MET A 25 -7.22 10.77 1.57
CA MET A 25 -8.39 10.07 1.03
C MET A 25 -9.57 11.02 0.81
N TRP A 26 -9.84 11.92 1.76
CA TRP A 26 -10.90 12.92 1.61
C TRP A 26 -10.65 13.85 0.42
N VAL A 27 -9.44 14.41 0.32
CA VAL A 27 -9.04 15.24 -0.83
C VAL A 27 -9.15 14.48 -2.14
N SER A 28 -8.75 13.21 -2.16
CA SER A 28 -8.79 12.37 -3.36
C SER A 28 -10.21 12.07 -3.84
N VAL A 29 -11.15 11.85 -2.92
CA VAL A 29 -12.57 11.66 -3.26
C VAL A 29 -13.19 12.96 -3.76
N VAL A 30 -12.86 14.10 -3.15
CA VAL A 30 -13.31 15.43 -3.61
C VAL A 30 -12.77 15.72 -5.01
N LEU A 31 -11.49 15.43 -5.26
CA LEU A 31 -10.84 15.64 -6.55
C LEU A 31 -11.39 14.70 -7.63
N SER A 32 -11.63 13.43 -7.30
CA SER A 32 -12.27 12.44 -8.19
C SER A 32 -13.63 12.95 -8.70
N LYS A 33 -14.44 13.52 -7.80
CA LYS A 33 -15.76 14.06 -8.16
C LYS A 33 -15.69 15.35 -8.98
N ARG A 34 -14.78 16.28 -8.63
CA ARG A 34 -14.69 17.58 -9.31
C ARG A 34 -13.92 17.55 -10.63
N LEU A 35 -12.84 16.78 -10.74
CA LEU A 35 -11.93 16.83 -11.89
C LEU A 35 -12.21 15.73 -12.92
N THR A 36 -12.55 14.52 -12.44
CA THR A 36 -12.75 13.35 -13.32
C THR A 36 -14.22 12.96 -13.50
N PHE A 37 -15.17 13.78 -13.02
CA PHE A 37 -16.61 13.49 -13.02
C PHE A 37 -16.94 12.08 -12.46
N GLY A 38 -16.14 11.59 -11.52
CA GLY A 38 -16.29 10.25 -10.92
C GLY A 38 -15.83 9.07 -11.78
N ARG A 39 -15.20 9.28 -12.96
CA ARG A 39 -14.68 8.16 -13.76
C ARG A 39 -13.46 7.47 -13.14
N VAL A 40 -12.63 8.22 -12.41
CA VAL A 40 -11.47 7.67 -11.70
C VAL A 40 -11.83 7.47 -10.23
N HIS A 41 -11.63 6.27 -9.71
CA HIS A 41 -11.84 5.98 -8.29
C HIS A 41 -10.93 6.85 -7.41
N GLY A 42 -11.48 7.40 -6.33
CA GLY A 42 -10.72 8.23 -5.38
C GLY A 42 -9.48 7.53 -4.82
N SER A 43 -9.50 6.20 -4.68
CA SER A 43 -8.32 5.42 -4.25
C SER A 43 -7.14 5.50 -5.23
N ALA A 44 -7.39 5.56 -6.55
CA ALA A 44 -6.32 5.68 -7.53
C ALA A 44 -5.61 7.04 -7.42
N ILE A 45 -6.37 8.11 -7.20
CA ILE A 45 -5.83 9.45 -6.96
C ILE A 45 -5.01 9.47 -5.65
N ALA A 46 -5.52 8.83 -4.60
CA ALA A 46 -4.82 8.75 -3.32
C ALA A 46 -3.48 8.01 -3.44
N ILE A 47 -3.42 6.92 -4.22
CA ILE A 47 -2.18 6.18 -4.49
C ILE A 47 -1.16 7.08 -5.19
N VAL A 48 -1.58 7.82 -6.23
CA VAL A 48 -0.67 8.74 -6.95
C VAL A 48 -0.14 9.83 -6.02
N ILE A 49 -0.99 10.45 -5.21
CA ILE A 49 -0.57 11.44 -4.21
C ILE A 49 0.41 10.81 -3.21
N GLY A 50 0.12 9.60 -2.72
CA GLY A 50 1.00 8.87 -1.82
C GLY A 50 2.38 8.58 -2.42
N LEU A 51 2.45 8.18 -3.69
CA LEU A 51 3.71 7.96 -4.41
C LEU A 51 4.51 9.26 -4.58
N ILE A 52 3.85 10.36 -4.94
CA ILE A 52 4.50 11.68 -5.02
C ILE A 52 5.08 12.06 -3.66
N LEU A 53 4.30 11.91 -2.58
CA LEU A 53 4.76 12.25 -1.24
C LEU A 53 5.89 11.32 -0.76
N ALA A 54 5.86 10.03 -1.10
CA ALA A 54 6.94 9.10 -0.80
C ALA A 54 8.25 9.50 -1.51
N TRP A 55 8.15 9.90 -2.77
CA TRP A 55 9.29 10.41 -3.53
C TRP A 55 9.85 11.70 -2.91
N VAL A 56 8.99 12.68 -2.62
CA VAL A 56 9.40 13.93 -1.94
C VAL A 56 10.05 13.61 -0.58
N GLY A 57 9.43 12.75 0.23
CA GLY A 57 9.96 12.33 1.53
C GLY A 57 11.35 11.72 1.42
N GLY A 58 11.57 10.81 0.48
CA GLY A 58 12.87 10.17 0.25
C GLY A 58 13.94 11.14 -0.26
N THR A 59 13.57 12.08 -1.14
CA THR A 59 14.51 13.10 -1.63
C THR A 59 14.96 14.07 -0.55
N LEU A 60 14.08 14.40 0.41
CA LEU A 60 14.37 15.33 1.50
C LEU A 60 15.21 14.69 2.61
N THR A 61 14.98 13.43 2.95
CA THR A 61 15.71 12.70 3.99
C THR A 61 16.98 12.03 3.47
N GLY A 62 17.12 11.86 2.15
CA GLY A 62 18.15 11.02 1.54
C GLY A 62 17.99 9.54 1.87
N GLY A 63 16.87 9.15 2.47
CA GLY A 63 16.57 7.79 2.90
C GLY A 63 15.83 6.97 1.83
N GLN A 64 15.69 5.67 2.08
CA GLN A 64 15.06 4.73 1.15
C GLN A 64 13.61 4.34 1.51
N LYS A 65 13.07 4.86 2.62
CA LYS A 65 11.72 4.51 3.12
C LYS A 65 10.70 5.64 2.92
N GLY A 66 11.06 6.68 2.16
CA GLY A 66 10.16 7.76 1.76
C GLY A 66 9.72 8.60 2.97
N LEU A 67 8.40 8.82 3.12
CA LEU A 67 7.84 9.58 4.25
C LEU A 67 8.17 8.96 5.62
N ALA A 68 8.38 7.64 5.69
CA ALA A 68 8.66 6.97 6.96
C ALA A 68 10.04 7.32 7.55
N ASP A 69 10.94 7.90 6.75
CA ASP A 69 12.24 8.39 7.22
C ASP A 69 12.13 9.75 7.95
N ILE A 70 10.98 10.42 7.88
CA ILE A 70 10.71 11.64 8.64
C ILE A 70 10.13 11.26 10.00
N THR A 71 10.75 11.69 11.11
CA THR A 71 10.36 11.33 12.49
C THR A 71 8.86 11.53 12.75
N LEU A 72 8.30 12.66 12.28
CA LEU A 72 6.88 13.01 12.41
C LEU A 72 5.93 12.02 11.68
N PHE A 73 6.41 11.38 10.63
CA PHE A 73 5.63 10.48 9.77
C PHE A 73 6.07 9.00 9.90
N SER A 74 6.91 8.68 10.87
CA SER A 74 7.37 7.31 11.16
C SER A 74 6.20 6.33 11.37
N GLY A 75 5.09 6.81 11.93
CA GLY A 75 3.85 6.04 12.09
C GLY A 75 3.22 5.59 10.76
N ILE A 76 3.46 6.29 9.64
CA ILE A 76 2.99 5.85 8.31
C ILE A 76 3.69 4.55 7.90
N GLY A 77 4.99 4.41 8.20
CA GLY A 77 5.74 3.19 7.93
C GLY A 77 5.22 2.00 8.74
N LEU A 78 4.88 2.22 10.00
CA LEU A 78 4.30 1.18 10.85
C LEU A 78 2.87 0.82 10.42
N MET A 79 2.05 1.82 10.09
CA MET A 79 0.69 1.64 9.58
C MET A 79 0.69 0.84 8.27
N GLY A 80 1.56 1.18 7.31
CA GLY A 80 1.67 0.50 6.01
C GLY A 80 2.43 -0.83 6.03
N GLY A 81 3.18 -1.12 7.10
CA GLY A 81 3.96 -2.34 7.26
C GLY A 81 3.24 -3.41 8.09
N ALA A 82 3.73 -3.64 9.30
CA ALA A 82 3.23 -4.71 10.17
C ALA A 82 1.73 -4.58 10.49
N MET A 83 1.23 -3.36 10.73
CA MET A 83 -0.20 -3.17 11.02
C MET A 83 -1.10 -3.47 9.81
N LEU A 84 -0.73 -3.02 8.61
CA LEU A 84 -1.50 -3.33 7.40
C LEU A 84 -1.54 -4.84 7.15
N ARG A 85 -0.41 -5.53 7.36
CA ARG A 85 -0.34 -7.00 7.26
C ARG A 85 -1.29 -7.66 8.24
N ASP A 86 -1.23 -7.30 9.52
CA ASP A 86 -2.04 -7.92 10.55
C ASP A 86 -3.54 -7.62 10.31
N PHE A 87 -3.87 -6.40 9.87
CA PHE A 87 -5.21 -6.03 9.42
C PHE A 87 -5.68 -6.88 8.23
N ALA A 88 -4.84 -7.09 7.22
CA ALA A 88 -5.19 -7.89 6.04
C ALA A 88 -5.43 -9.37 6.39
N ILE A 89 -4.63 -9.94 7.30
CA ILE A 89 -4.83 -11.31 7.81
C ILE A 89 -6.20 -11.41 8.50
N VAL A 90 -6.49 -10.46 9.39
CA VAL A 90 -7.75 -10.43 10.13
C VAL A 90 -8.94 -10.22 9.19
N ALA A 91 -8.86 -9.27 8.27
CA ALA A 91 -9.90 -8.98 7.27
C ALA A 91 -10.21 -10.22 6.42
N THR A 92 -9.18 -10.91 5.94
CA THR A 92 -9.35 -12.15 5.17
C THR A 92 -10.01 -13.25 6.01
N ALA A 93 -9.60 -13.41 7.27
CA ALA A 93 -10.19 -14.40 8.16
C ALA A 93 -11.69 -14.14 8.44
N PHE A 94 -12.10 -12.86 8.50
CA PHE A 94 -13.51 -12.49 8.69
C PHE A 94 -14.34 -12.53 7.41
N GLU A 95 -13.75 -12.30 6.25
CA GLU A 95 -14.47 -12.32 4.95
C GLU A 95 -14.66 -13.74 4.40
N VAL A 96 -13.76 -14.68 4.73
CA VAL A 96 -13.81 -16.05 4.21
C VAL A 96 -15.06 -16.80 4.71
N GLN A 97 -15.92 -17.19 3.77
CA GLN A 97 -17.04 -18.08 4.02
C GLN A 97 -16.57 -19.54 3.99
N ALA A 98 -16.45 -20.16 5.16
CA ALA A 98 -15.91 -21.52 5.30
C ALA A 98 -16.66 -22.58 4.47
N THR A 99 -17.96 -22.39 4.26
CA THR A 99 -18.80 -23.28 3.41
C THR A 99 -18.40 -23.22 1.95
N GLU A 100 -18.15 -22.01 1.42
CA GLU A 100 -17.75 -21.81 0.03
C GLU A 100 -16.30 -22.22 -0.20
N ALA A 101 -15.40 -21.94 0.74
CA ALA A 101 -14.02 -22.41 0.71
C ALA A 101 -13.95 -23.96 0.66
N ARG A 102 -14.80 -24.64 1.45
CA ARG A 102 -14.89 -26.10 1.43
C ARG A 102 -15.45 -26.64 0.12
N LYS A 103 -16.44 -25.97 -0.48
CA LYS A 103 -16.98 -26.34 -1.81
C LYS A 103 -15.94 -26.16 -2.92
N ALA A 104 -15.18 -25.07 -2.88
CA ALA A 104 -14.10 -24.81 -3.84
C ALA A 104 -13.03 -25.92 -3.80
N GLY A 105 -12.70 -26.40 -2.59
CA GLY A 105 -11.88 -27.58 -2.37
C GLY A 105 -10.57 -27.55 -3.17
N LEU A 106 -10.24 -28.68 -3.80
CA LEU A 106 -9.00 -28.82 -4.58
C LEU A 106 -8.95 -27.89 -5.81
N ILE A 107 -10.09 -27.64 -6.44
CA ILE A 107 -10.17 -26.76 -7.62
C ILE A 107 -9.81 -25.33 -7.22
N GLY A 108 -10.28 -24.87 -6.06
CA GLY A 108 -9.92 -23.56 -5.51
C GLY A 108 -8.42 -23.43 -5.25
N VAL A 109 -7.77 -24.46 -4.70
CA VAL A 109 -6.32 -24.46 -4.47
C VAL A 109 -5.54 -24.40 -5.77
N ILE A 110 -5.93 -25.22 -6.76
CA ILE A 110 -5.28 -25.21 -8.08
C ILE A 110 -5.49 -23.86 -8.77
N ALA A 111 -6.69 -23.29 -8.72
CA ALA A 111 -6.98 -21.98 -9.27
C ALA A 111 -6.14 -20.87 -8.61
N LEU A 112 -5.95 -20.91 -7.28
CA LEU A 112 -5.12 -19.97 -6.56
C LEU A 112 -3.63 -20.10 -6.93
N LEU A 113 -3.13 -21.34 -7.03
CA LEU A 113 -1.74 -21.58 -7.46
C LEU A 113 -1.51 -21.11 -8.89
N LEU A 114 -2.41 -21.46 -9.81
CA LEU A 114 -2.31 -20.99 -11.19
C LEU A 114 -2.45 -19.46 -11.27
N GLY A 115 -3.37 -18.88 -10.51
CA GLY A 115 -3.62 -17.44 -10.46
C GLY A 115 -2.47 -16.62 -9.87
N THR A 116 -1.55 -17.23 -9.11
CA THR A 116 -0.36 -16.55 -8.58
C THR A 116 0.88 -16.86 -9.42
N ILE A 117 1.10 -18.13 -9.79
CA ILE A 117 2.29 -18.56 -10.53
C ILE A 117 2.27 -18.04 -11.97
N LEU A 118 1.14 -18.09 -12.68
CA LEU A 118 1.12 -17.63 -14.08
C LEU A 118 1.40 -16.12 -14.20
N PRO A 119 0.73 -15.22 -13.47
CA PRO A 119 1.05 -13.80 -13.52
C PRO A 119 2.49 -13.50 -13.13
N PHE A 120 3.02 -14.20 -12.13
CA PHE A 120 4.43 -14.07 -11.72
C PHE A 120 5.39 -14.43 -12.85
N ILE A 121 5.17 -15.57 -13.53
CA ILE A 121 5.99 -15.99 -14.67
C ILE A 121 5.92 -14.95 -15.79
N VAL A 122 4.73 -14.43 -16.10
CA VAL A 122 4.56 -13.41 -17.15
C VAL A 122 5.28 -12.12 -16.77
N GLY A 123 5.11 -11.63 -15.54
CA GLY A 123 5.77 -10.41 -15.07
C GLY A 123 7.29 -10.55 -15.01
N ALA A 124 7.81 -11.67 -14.51
CA ALA A 124 9.25 -11.96 -14.49
C ALA A 124 9.83 -12.12 -15.91
N SER A 125 9.08 -12.71 -16.85
CA SER A 125 9.49 -12.81 -18.25
C SER A 125 9.59 -11.45 -18.91
N ILE A 126 8.64 -10.56 -18.65
CA ILE A 126 8.69 -9.17 -19.12
C ILE A 126 9.88 -8.45 -18.48
N ALA A 127 10.10 -8.56 -17.17
CA ALA A 127 11.26 -7.98 -16.49
C ALA A 127 12.58 -8.42 -17.15
N TRP A 128 12.69 -9.71 -17.47
CA TRP A 128 13.86 -10.27 -18.15
C TRP A 128 14.07 -9.69 -19.55
N MET A 129 12.98 -9.50 -20.32
CA MET A 129 13.03 -8.84 -21.63
C MET A 129 13.48 -7.38 -21.54
N PHE A 130 13.13 -6.69 -20.46
CA PHE A 130 13.58 -5.32 -20.18
C PHE A 130 15.00 -5.24 -19.59
N GLY A 131 15.69 -6.38 -19.43
CA GLY A 131 17.10 -6.43 -19.03
C GLY A 131 17.34 -6.62 -17.53
N TYR A 132 16.30 -6.79 -16.72
CA TYR A 132 16.45 -7.15 -15.30
C TYR A 132 16.88 -8.62 -15.19
N ARG A 133 18.00 -8.88 -14.51
CA ARG A 133 18.61 -10.22 -14.42
C ARG A 133 18.83 -10.71 -13.00
N ASP A 134 18.77 -9.80 -12.03
CA ASP A 134 18.88 -10.12 -10.62
C ASP A 134 17.54 -10.63 -10.07
N ALA A 135 17.62 -11.55 -9.11
CA ALA A 135 16.45 -12.15 -8.50
C ALA A 135 15.55 -11.10 -7.83
N ILE A 136 16.14 -10.10 -7.17
CA ILE A 136 15.41 -9.08 -6.40
C ILE A 136 14.50 -8.27 -7.32
N SER A 137 15.03 -7.75 -8.43
CA SER A 137 14.24 -6.97 -9.40
C SER A 137 13.21 -7.83 -10.10
N MET A 138 13.56 -9.06 -10.49
CA MET A 138 12.60 -9.98 -11.12
C MET A 138 11.42 -10.30 -10.19
N THR A 139 11.67 -10.57 -8.91
CA THR A 139 10.59 -10.85 -7.93
C THR A 139 9.81 -9.61 -7.49
N THR A 140 10.33 -8.42 -7.75
CA THR A 140 9.62 -7.17 -7.44
C THR A 140 8.64 -6.78 -8.55
N ILE A 141 8.97 -7.14 -9.79
CA ILE A 141 8.14 -6.81 -10.98
C ILE A 141 7.13 -7.92 -11.29
N GLY A 142 7.51 -9.19 -11.11
CA GLY A 142 6.63 -10.36 -11.28
C GLY A 142 5.74 -10.60 -10.09
#